data_AF-A0A1Z9T9V4-F1
#
_entry.id   AF-A0A1Z9T9V4-F1
#
_cell.length_a   1.000
_cell.length_b   1.000
_cell.length_c   1.000
_cell.angle_alpha   90.00
_cell.angle_beta   90.00
_cell.angle_gamma   90.00
#
_symmetry.space_group_name_H-M   'P 1'
#
loop_
_entity.id
_entity.type
_entity.pdbx_description
1 polymer ?
#
loop_
_entity_poly.entity_id
_entity_poly.type
_entity_poly.pdbx_seq_one_letter_code
_entity_poly.pdbx_strand_id
1 'polypeptide(L)'
;MAVAKTNPAATTTGSASEVIGKDISIFSLDYIVANASTGPSGAQQAVLNAIQESRVILAAGPLSNSNTEQTFIIEGELDSGLQARVQALGTIDGVDLSGTTATAQTLSIAVGA
;
A
#
# COMPACT_ATOMS: atom_id res chain seq x y z
N MET A 1 -45.74 -19.28 -20.07
CA MET A 1 -45.15 -18.09 -19.41
C MET A 1 -43.66 -18.09 -19.69
N ALA A 2 -43.13 -17.05 -20.34
CA ALA A 2 -41.68 -16.91 -20.53
C ALA A 2 -41.08 -16.25 -19.27
N VAL A 3 -40.05 -16.86 -18.70
CA VAL A 3 -39.30 -16.25 -17.59
C VAL A 3 -38.42 -15.16 -18.20
N ALA A 4 -38.71 -13.90 -17.88
CA ALA A 4 -37.85 -12.79 -18.24
C ALA A 4 -36.53 -12.91 -17.45
N LYS A 5 -35.43 -13.15 -18.15
CA LYS A 5 -34.09 -13.07 -17.55
C LYS A 5 -33.72 -11.60 -17.43
N THR A 6 -33.98 -11.00 -16.27
CA THR A 6 -33.50 -9.66 -15.94
C THR A 6 -32.09 -9.78 -15.40
N ASN A 7 -31.13 -9.17 -16.09
CA ASN A 7 -29.79 -9.04 -15.54
C ASN A 7 -29.85 -8.12 -14.31
N PRO A 8 -29.12 -8.43 -13.22
CA PRO A 8 -28.97 -7.49 -12.11
C PRO A 8 -28.45 -6.16 -12.63
N ALA A 9 -28.91 -5.06 -12.03
CA ALA A 9 -28.29 -3.76 -12.28
C ALA A 9 -26.79 -3.87 -11.96
N ALA A 10 -25.94 -3.29 -12.81
CA ALA A 10 -24.51 -3.31 -12.59
C ALA A 10 -24.22 -2.75 -11.19
N THR A 11 -23.58 -3.56 -10.34
CA THR A 11 -23.10 -3.09 -9.06
C THR A 11 -22.10 -1.98 -9.36
N THR A 12 -22.47 -0.74 -9.05
CA THR A 12 -21.54 0.38 -8.99
C THR A 12 -20.73 0.22 -7.71
N THR A 13 -19.99 -0.88 -7.58
CA THR A 13 -18.94 -0.97 -6.56
C THR A 13 -17.97 0.14 -6.91
N GLY A 14 -17.89 1.14 -6.05
CA GLY A 14 -17.10 2.35 -6.28
C GLY A 14 -15.67 1.97 -6.67
N SER A 15 -15.32 2.21 -7.94
CA SER A 15 -13.97 2.22 -8.50
C SER A 15 -13.09 0.94 -8.43
N ALA A 16 -13.42 -0.10 -7.67
CA ALA A 16 -12.74 -1.39 -7.72
C ALA A 16 -13.68 -2.50 -7.22
N SER A 17 -13.70 -3.65 -7.89
CA SER A 17 -14.31 -4.86 -7.29
C SER A 17 -13.39 -5.32 -6.17
N GLU A 18 -13.58 -4.80 -4.96
CA GLU A 18 -12.85 -5.22 -3.77
C GLU A 18 -13.38 -6.59 -3.33
N VAL A 19 -12.80 -7.66 -3.89
CA VAL A 19 -13.20 -9.05 -3.59
C VAL A 19 -12.81 -9.46 -2.15
N ILE A 20 -12.09 -8.59 -1.44
CA ILE A 20 -11.59 -8.82 -0.08
C ILE A 20 -12.68 -8.55 0.98
N GLY A 21 -13.81 -7.96 0.59
CA GLY A 21 -14.96 -7.71 1.49
C GLY A 21 -14.68 -6.67 2.58
N LYS A 22 -13.63 -5.87 2.40
CA LYS A 22 -13.19 -4.78 3.27
C LYS A 22 -12.67 -3.63 2.41
N ASP A 23 -12.76 -2.42 2.97
CA ASP A 23 -12.12 -1.25 2.39
C ASP A 23 -10.61 -1.44 2.41
N ILE A 24 -9.96 -1.26 1.26
CA ILE A 24 -8.51 -1.37 1.12
C ILE A 24 -7.92 -0.10 0.53
N SER A 25 -6.69 0.19 0.91
CA SER A 25 -5.91 1.26 0.27
C SER A 25 -4.63 0.69 -0.32
N ILE A 26 -4.36 1.07 -1.56
CA ILE A 26 -3.09 0.81 -2.23
C ILE A 26 -2.31 2.12 -2.23
N PHE A 27 -1.07 2.09 -1.77
CA PHE A 27 -0.23 3.27 -1.74
C PHE A 27 1.23 2.90 -1.88
N SER A 28 2.00 3.84 -2.40
CA SER A 28 3.45 3.77 -2.45
C SER A 28 4.04 4.67 -1.37
N LEU A 29 5.06 4.15 -0.67
CA LEU A 29 5.96 4.97 0.14
C LEU A 29 7.22 5.25 -0.67
N ASP A 30 7.58 6.53 -0.76
CA ASP A 30 8.86 6.97 -1.32
C ASP A 30 9.87 7.18 -0.17
N TYR A 31 10.76 6.22 0.03
CA TYR A 31 11.93 6.31 0.92
C TYR A 31 13.17 6.72 0.12
N ILE A 32 14.08 7.44 0.74
CA ILE A 32 15.40 7.67 0.13
C ILE A 32 16.24 6.39 0.28
N VAL A 33 16.53 5.71 -0.84
CA VAL A 33 17.49 4.58 -1.00
C VAL A 33 17.48 3.54 0.15
N ALA A 34 16.47 2.68 0.20
CA ALA A 34 16.32 1.65 1.24
C ALA A 34 16.71 0.22 0.81
N ASN A 35 17.24 0.03 -0.41
CA ASN A 35 17.55 -1.28 -1.00
C ASN A 35 18.58 -2.13 -0.25
N ALA A 36 19.49 -1.51 0.48
CA ALA A 36 20.48 -2.22 1.29
C ALA A 36 19.98 -2.53 2.71
N SER A 37 18.84 -1.96 3.12
CA SER A 37 18.37 -1.96 4.51
C SER A 37 17.14 -2.86 4.70
N THR A 38 17.28 -4.12 4.28
CA THR A 38 16.21 -5.13 4.25
C THR A 38 16.31 -6.16 5.39
N GLY A 39 17.38 -6.08 6.19
CA GLY A 39 17.60 -6.98 7.33
C GLY A 39 16.60 -6.74 8.48
N PRO A 40 16.62 -7.59 9.53
CA PRO A 40 15.71 -7.48 10.67
C PRO A 40 15.78 -6.13 11.44
N SER A 41 16.94 -5.47 11.38
CA SER A 41 17.15 -4.11 11.94
C SER A 41 17.12 -3.01 10.87
N GLY A 42 16.77 -3.36 9.63
CA GLY A 42 16.78 -2.46 8.50
C GLY A 42 15.54 -1.57 8.45
N ALA A 43 15.64 -0.50 7.67
CA ALA A 43 14.60 0.49 7.45
C ALA A 43 13.33 -0.12 6.88
N GLN A 44 13.42 -1.10 5.96
CA GLN A 44 12.22 -1.75 5.42
C GLN A 44 11.45 -2.52 6.50
N GLN A 45 12.16 -3.22 7.39
CA GLN A 45 11.52 -3.93 8.51
C GLN A 45 10.92 -2.96 9.52
N ALA A 46 11.59 -1.84 9.81
CA ALA A 46 11.07 -0.79 10.68
C ALA A 46 9.79 -0.17 10.12
N VAL A 47 9.74 0.11 8.81
CA VAL A 47 8.54 0.61 8.12
C VAL A 47 7.41 -0.41 8.17
N LEU A 48 7.69 -1.69 7.90
CA LEU A 48 6.69 -2.76 8.01
C LEU A 48 6.09 -2.84 9.43
N ASN A 49 6.93 -2.75 10.45
CA ASN A 49 6.48 -2.75 11.85
C ASN A 49 5.63 -1.51 12.16
N ALA A 50 6.08 -0.32 11.75
CA ALA A 50 5.36 0.92 11.97
C ALA A 50 3.97 0.92 11.33
N ILE A 51 3.82 0.36 10.13
CA ILE A 51 2.50 0.20 9.48
C ILE A 51 1.65 -0.81 10.27
N GLN A 52 2.22 -1.94 10.69
CA GLN A 52 1.51 -2.99 11.42
C GLN A 52 1.02 -2.57 12.82
N GLU A 53 1.59 -1.52 13.41
CA GLU A 53 1.12 -0.98 14.69
C GLU A 53 -0.26 -0.30 14.59
N SER A 54 -0.68 0.14 13.40
CA SER A 54 -1.96 0.84 13.22
C SER A 54 -2.86 0.25 12.13
N ARG A 55 -2.31 -0.54 11.20
CA ARG A 55 -3.01 -1.11 10.05
C ARG A 55 -2.63 -2.56 9.80
N VAL A 56 -3.52 -3.31 9.14
CA VAL A 56 -3.21 -4.66 8.66
C VAL A 56 -2.66 -4.56 7.24
N ILE A 57 -1.47 -5.12 7.01
CA ILE A 57 -0.89 -5.23 5.66
C ILE A 57 -1.44 -6.48 4.97
N LEU A 58 -2.03 -6.29 3.79
CA LEU A 58 -2.50 -7.37 2.93
C LEU A 58 -1.42 -7.82 1.94
N ALA A 59 -0.60 -6.88 1.45
CA ALA A 59 0.53 -7.16 0.59
C ALA A 59 1.59 -6.05 0.67
N ALA A 60 2.85 -6.41 0.47
CA ALA A 60 3.98 -5.49 0.32
C ALA A 60 4.78 -5.91 -0.92
N GLY A 61 4.94 -5.00 -1.88
CA GLY A 61 5.70 -5.22 -3.10
C GLY A 61 7.22 -5.04 -2.91
N PRO A 62 8.03 -5.37 -3.94
CA PRO A 62 9.44 -5.00 -3.97
C PRO A 62 9.63 -3.49 -4.22
N LEU A 63 10.87 -3.00 -4.11
CA LEU A 63 11.22 -1.66 -4.56
C LEU A 63 11.08 -1.57 -6.10
N SER A 64 10.25 -0.67 -6.60
CA SER A 64 9.84 -0.65 -8.03
C SER A 64 10.62 0.34 -8.91
N ASN A 65 11.25 1.38 -8.35
CA ASN A 65 11.74 2.55 -9.12
C ASN A 65 13.23 2.92 -8.88
N SER A 66 14.16 1.96 -8.94
CA SER A 66 15.60 2.19 -8.63
C SER A 66 15.89 2.47 -7.15
N ASN A 67 15.17 1.77 -6.27
CA ASN A 67 15.42 1.63 -4.84
C ASN A 67 14.75 2.63 -3.89
N THR A 68 13.79 3.43 -4.35
CA THR A 68 13.18 4.48 -3.51
C THR A 68 11.72 4.21 -3.17
N GLU A 69 10.97 3.49 -3.99
CA GLU A 69 9.53 3.32 -3.80
C GLU A 69 9.15 1.86 -3.60
N GLN A 70 8.38 1.55 -2.55
CA GLN A 70 7.69 0.27 -2.44
C GLN A 70 6.19 0.48 -2.16
N THR A 71 5.39 -0.37 -2.79
CA THR A 71 3.93 -0.32 -2.75
C THR A 71 3.39 -1.27 -1.70
N PHE A 72 2.39 -0.83 -0.95
CA PHE A 72 1.67 -1.61 0.04
C PHE A 72 0.19 -1.63 -0.27
N ILE A 73 -0.46 -2.70 0.19
CA ILE A 73 -1.91 -2.82 0.31
C ILE A 73 -2.23 -2.99 1.78
N ILE A 74 -3.10 -2.13 2.32
CA ILE A 74 -3.55 -2.19 3.72
C ILE A 74 -5.08 -2.30 3.81
N GLU A 75 -5.57 -2.82 4.93
CA GLU A 75 -6.97 -2.65 5.33
C GLU A 75 -7.22 -1.21 5.81
N GLY A 76 -8.33 -0.62 5.36
CA GLY A 76 -8.78 0.73 5.70
C GLY A 76 -8.21 1.83 4.79
N GLU A 77 -8.53 3.07 5.13
CA GLU A 77 -8.07 4.26 4.41
C GLU A 77 -6.61 4.61 4.73
N LEU A 78 -5.89 5.09 3.71
CA LEU A 78 -4.60 5.78 3.89
C LEU A 78 -4.84 7.17 4.49
N ASP A 79 -4.37 7.38 5.72
CA ASP A 79 -4.46 8.66 6.41
C ASP A 79 -3.09 9.28 6.71
N SER A 80 -3.07 10.58 7.02
CA SER A 80 -1.84 11.32 7.33
C SER A 80 -1.12 10.83 8.60
N GLY A 81 -1.83 10.15 9.51
CA GLY A 81 -1.25 9.56 10.71
C GLY A 81 -0.33 8.36 10.40
N LEU A 82 -0.63 7.58 9.35
CA LEU A 82 0.27 6.53 8.88
C LEU A 82 1.59 7.13 8.39
N GLN A 83 1.52 8.16 7.54
CA GLN A 83 2.72 8.84 7.04
C GLN A 83 3.53 9.44 8.18
N ALA A 84 2.88 10.15 9.11
CA ALA A 84 3.54 10.75 10.27
C ALA A 84 4.25 9.69 11.15
N ARG A 85 3.68 8.49 11.26
CA ARG A 85 4.31 7.38 12.01
C ARG A 85 5.57 6.86 11.32
N VAL A 86 5.55 6.71 10.00
CA VAL A 86 6.75 6.34 9.23
C VAL A 86 7.82 7.42 9.37
N GLN A 87 7.45 8.69 9.27
CA GLN A 87 8.39 9.81 9.44
C GLN A 87 8.97 9.89 10.85
N ALA A 88 8.19 9.51 11.88
CA ALA A 88 8.64 9.47 13.26
C ALA A 88 9.73 8.42 13.54
N LEU A 89 9.95 7.47 12.64
CA LEU A 89 11.09 6.53 12.73
C LEU A 89 12.44 7.26 12.60
N GLY A 90 12.49 8.43 11.94
CA GLY A 90 13.70 9.20 11.74
C GLY A 90 14.72 8.46 10.86
N THR A 91 15.96 8.37 11.31
CA THR A 91 17.02 7.65 10.59
C THR A 91 17.22 6.25 11.16
N ILE A 92 17.00 5.23 10.34
CA ILE A 92 17.20 3.82 10.69
C ILE A 92 18.21 3.21 9.72
N ASP A 93 19.25 2.58 10.25
CA ASP A 93 20.27 1.88 9.43
C ASP A 93 20.84 2.75 8.29
N GLY A 94 21.05 4.04 8.57
CA GLY A 94 21.57 5.02 7.62
C GLY A 94 20.56 5.56 6.60
N VAL A 95 19.31 5.11 6.64
CA VAL A 95 18.19 5.57 5.80
C VAL A 95 17.36 6.59 6.56
N ASP A 96 17.24 7.81 6.02
CA ASP A 96 16.37 8.86 6.59
C ASP A 96 14.94 8.74 6.05
N LEU A 97 13.99 8.50 6.97
CA LEU A 97 12.56 8.35 6.70
C LEU A 97 11.75 9.60 7.02
N SER A 98 12.37 10.66 7.57
CA SER A 98 11.67 11.87 8.02
C SER A 98 10.98 12.62 6.88
N GLY A 99 11.47 12.47 5.65
CA GLY A 99 10.89 13.03 4.43
C GLY A 99 9.97 12.09 3.65
N THR A 100 9.72 10.87 4.15
CA THR A 100 8.94 9.86 3.40
C THR A 100 7.51 10.33 3.16
N THR A 101 7.05 10.16 1.91
CA THR A 101 5.67 10.50 1.50
C THR A 101 4.88 9.26 1.15
N ALA A 102 3.60 9.24 1.52
CA ALA A 102 2.67 8.18 1.16
C ALA A 102 1.72 8.66 0.05
N THR A 103 1.79 8.03 -1.12
CA THR A 103 0.99 8.40 -2.28
C THR A 103 0.01 7.29 -2.60
N ALA A 104 -1.29 7.58 -2.54
CA ALA A 104 -2.34 6.64 -2.93
C ALA A 104 -2.22 6.25 -4.41
N GLN A 105 -2.49 5.00 -4.73
CA GLN A 105 -2.43 4.45 -6.08
C GLN A 105 -3.73 3.72 -6.44
N THR A 106 -4.06 3.77 -7.73
CA THR A 106 -5.13 2.95 -8.30
C THR A 106 -4.57 1.59 -8.71
N LEU A 107 -5.28 0.49 -8.41
CA LEU A 107 -4.94 -0.82 -8.94
C LEU A 107 -5.13 -0.81 -10.46
N SER A 108 -4.05 -1.04 -11.22
CA SER A 108 -4.13 -1.30 -12.65
C SER A 108 -3.57 -2.69 -12.94
N ILE A 109 -4.42 -3.57 -13.50
CA ILE A 109 -4.01 -4.89 -13.96
C ILE A 109 -3.85 -4.80 -15.47
N ALA A 110 -2.61 -4.62 -15.93
CA ALA A 110 -2.29 -4.75 -17.34
C ALA A 110 -2.32 -6.24 -17.70
N VAL A 111 -3.29 -6.65 -18.50
CA VAL A 111 -3.25 -7.97 -19.15
C VAL A 111 -2.42 -7.78 -20.41
N GLY A 112 -1.31 -8.51 -20.54
CA GLY A 112 -0.43 -8.42 -21.70
C GLY A 112 -1.19 -8.68 -23.00
N ALA A 113 -0.78 -8.00 -24.08
CA ALA A 113 -1.29 -8.21 -25.43
C ALA A 113 -1.08 -9.65 -25.93
#